data_AF-A0A2H0M6S8-F1
#
_entry.id   AF-A0A2H0M6S8-F1
#
_cell.length_a   1.000
_cell.length_b   1.000
_cell.length_c   1.000
_cell.angle_alpha   90.00
_cell.angle_beta   90.00
_cell.angle_gamma   90.00
#
_symmetry.space_group_name_H-M   'P 1'
#
loop_
_entity.id
_entity.type
_entity.pdbx_description
1 polymer ?
#
loop_
_entity_poly.entity_id
_entity_poly.type
_entity_poly.pdbx_seq_one_letter_code
_entity_poly.pdbx_strand_id
1 'polypeptide(L)'
;MITKKQKNVLEFIKKFQQKEAMSPSLEEIKNKFGLASVSTASYYVEKLETKGFLKKDNKQHRGISVFENESMVKIPLLGIIAAGEPIQAIENREEIALPKSRIKNYDNVYALRVSGDSMVEENIQDGDVVIIKETKTPINGDKVVALIDGDNATLKTFYREKNRILLKPANKKYDPIIIDKNRKLEIQGVMVDIVKQSFNNLTDIKFTEKTPNKKTNIPLNKVICGDCVSVMKTMPDNSVDMVVTSPPYDDVRNYNGFSFNLHDTGKEIFRILKEGGIVAMVIQDQTKNFGKSLTSFRTIVDWVDNIGFKLFETVIYRKHGTEGAWWTKRFRVDHEYMPIFIKGERPAYFNKENLKIPSKHGGKVMTGSGNRRTDGTTTKTITRPINLTKCRGTIWDYLNAGDKNPLKRKHPAVFPDQIPVDFIECFCPPKGVVLDPFVGSGSTLVAAKKLSRNYIGIDISKEYCDLTEERLKKDTPTTLFE
;
A
#
# COMPACT_ATOMS: atom_id res chain seq x y z
N MET A 1 -27.97 -1.35 -24.84
CA MET A 1 -28.44 -1.14 -26.23
C MET A 1 -28.99 0.27 -26.40
N ILE A 2 -28.61 1.00 -27.46
CA ILE A 2 -29.11 2.35 -27.80
C ILE A 2 -30.03 2.30 -29.02
N THR A 3 -31.03 3.17 -29.08
CA THR A 3 -31.96 3.22 -30.22
C THR A 3 -31.30 3.89 -31.43
N LYS A 4 -31.84 3.68 -32.64
CA LYS A 4 -31.35 4.30 -33.88
C LYS A 4 -31.25 5.83 -33.77
N LYS A 5 -32.24 6.47 -33.13
CA LYS A 5 -32.22 7.93 -32.85
C LYS A 5 -31.12 8.32 -31.86
N GLN A 6 -30.92 7.55 -30.79
CA GLN A 6 -29.84 7.79 -29.81
C GLN A 6 -28.45 7.65 -30.44
N LYS A 7 -28.27 6.65 -31.32
CA LYS A 7 -27.02 6.43 -32.06
C LYS A 7 -26.70 7.62 -32.97
N ASN A 8 -27.70 8.12 -33.71
CA ASN A 8 -27.50 9.27 -34.59
C ASN A 8 -27.14 10.54 -33.81
N VAL A 9 -27.78 10.79 -32.66
CA VAL A 9 -27.44 11.93 -31.78
C VAL A 9 -26.00 11.81 -31.25
N LEU A 10 -25.58 10.62 -30.82
CA LEU A 10 -24.20 10.36 -30.37
C LEU A 10 -23.18 10.61 -31.50
N GLU A 11 -23.45 10.14 -32.71
CA GLU A 11 -22.57 10.36 -33.87
C GLU A 11 -22.48 11.84 -34.26
N PHE A 12 -23.58 12.59 -34.15
CA PHE A 12 -23.56 14.03 -34.39
C PHE A 12 -22.69 14.76 -33.36
N ILE A 13 -22.83 14.45 -32.08
CA ILE A 13 -22.00 15.04 -31.01
C ILE A 13 -20.52 14.73 -31.24
N LYS A 14 -20.17 13.49 -31.60
CA LYS A 14 -18.80 13.09 -31.94
C LYS A 14 -18.22 13.90 -33.11
N LYS A 15 -18.97 14.00 -34.22
CA LYS A 15 -18.51 14.74 -35.41
C LYS A 15 -18.38 16.23 -35.14
N PHE A 16 -19.26 16.79 -34.32
CA PHE A 16 -19.22 18.21 -33.98
C PHE A 16 -17.99 18.55 -33.12
N GLN A 17 -17.66 17.71 -32.13
CA GLN A 17 -16.45 17.86 -31.31
C GLN A 17 -15.15 17.75 -32.11
N GLN A 18 -15.08 16.79 -33.04
CA GLN A 18 -13.90 16.62 -33.89
C GLN A 18 -13.67 17.82 -34.83
N LYS A 19 -14.74 18.52 -35.22
CA LYS A 19 -14.68 19.63 -36.16
C LYS A 19 -14.43 20.98 -35.48
N GLU A 20 -15.13 21.26 -34.39
CA GLU A 20 -15.17 22.59 -33.76
C GLU A 20 -14.39 22.64 -32.43
N ALA A 21 -13.71 21.55 -32.04
CA ALA A 21 -13.02 21.38 -30.76
C ALA A 21 -13.90 21.65 -29.52
N MET A 22 -15.24 21.63 -29.69
CA MET A 22 -16.20 21.93 -28.64
C MET A 22 -17.49 21.13 -28.79
N SER A 23 -18.25 20.94 -27.70
CA SER A 23 -19.50 20.18 -27.75
C SER A 23 -20.67 21.02 -28.27
N PRO A 24 -21.60 20.43 -29.05
CA PRO A 24 -22.79 21.13 -29.51
C PRO A 24 -23.73 21.45 -28.33
N SER A 25 -24.42 22.58 -28.43
CA SER A 25 -25.49 22.99 -27.52
C SER A 25 -26.75 22.14 -27.72
N LEU A 26 -27.63 22.13 -26.71
CA LEU A 26 -28.93 21.44 -26.79
C LEU A 26 -29.81 22.02 -27.92
N GLU A 27 -29.62 23.28 -28.27
CA GLU A 27 -30.35 23.97 -29.34
C GLU A 27 -29.86 23.55 -30.73
N GLU A 28 -28.55 23.37 -30.91
CA GLU A 28 -27.96 22.80 -32.14
C GLU A 28 -28.37 21.33 -32.33
N ILE A 29 -28.44 20.55 -31.26
CA ILE A 29 -28.95 19.17 -31.31
C ILE A 29 -30.43 19.16 -31.70
N LYS A 30 -31.26 20.04 -31.12
CA LYS A 30 -32.67 20.19 -31.48
C LYS A 30 -32.83 20.50 -32.97
N ASN A 31 -32.10 21.52 -33.46
CA ASN A 31 -32.20 21.98 -34.84
C ASN A 31 -31.72 20.92 -35.83
N LYS A 32 -30.63 20.21 -35.53
CA LYS A 32 -30.10 19.16 -36.42
C LYS A 32 -31.04 17.98 -36.61
N PHE A 33 -31.76 17.60 -35.56
CA PHE A 33 -32.65 16.44 -35.55
C PHE A 33 -34.14 16.78 -35.67
N GLY A 34 -34.49 18.06 -35.89
CA GLY A 34 -35.87 18.52 -36.01
C GLY A 34 -36.73 18.20 -34.79
N LEU A 35 -36.16 18.32 -33.59
CA LEU A 35 -36.85 17.92 -32.35
C LEU A 35 -37.87 18.98 -31.91
N ALA A 36 -39.00 18.54 -31.37
CA ALA A 36 -40.10 19.41 -30.94
C ALA A 36 -39.68 20.46 -29.89
N SER A 37 -38.69 20.14 -29.04
CA SER A 37 -38.22 21.06 -28.00
C SER A 37 -36.75 20.81 -27.61
N VAL A 38 -36.16 21.80 -26.93
CA VAL A 38 -34.81 21.68 -26.32
C VAL A 38 -34.82 20.60 -25.22
N SER A 39 -35.94 20.43 -24.51
CA SER A 39 -36.12 19.37 -23.51
C SER A 39 -36.03 17.97 -24.11
N THR A 40 -36.51 17.78 -25.34
CA THR A 40 -36.36 16.51 -26.07
C THR A 40 -34.89 16.23 -26.42
N ALA A 41 -34.10 17.28 -26.72
CA ALA A 41 -32.66 17.15 -26.92
C ALA A 41 -31.95 16.79 -25.59
N SER A 42 -32.31 17.44 -24.47
CA SER A 42 -31.77 17.10 -23.14
C SER A 42 -32.07 15.65 -22.77
N TYR A 43 -33.29 15.17 -23.03
CA TYR A 43 -33.68 13.78 -22.79
C TYR A 43 -32.78 12.77 -23.52
N TYR A 44 -32.42 13.03 -24.79
CA TYR A 44 -31.52 12.13 -25.53
C TYR A 44 -30.10 12.16 -24.98
N VAL A 45 -29.60 13.33 -24.59
CA VAL A 45 -28.27 13.48 -23.98
C VAL A 45 -28.21 12.77 -22.62
N GLU A 46 -29.20 12.96 -21.74
CA GLU A 46 -29.30 12.28 -20.45
C GLU A 46 -29.45 10.76 -20.61
N LYS A 47 -30.21 10.30 -21.62
CA LYS A 47 -30.31 8.86 -21.93
C LYS A 47 -29.02 8.26 -22.47
N LEU A 48 -28.19 9.03 -23.16
CA LEU A 48 -26.87 8.59 -23.61
C LEU A 48 -25.87 8.62 -22.45
N GLU A 49 -25.98 9.61 -21.56
CA GLU A 49 -25.18 9.73 -20.34
C GLU A 49 -25.45 8.60 -19.34
N THR A 50 -26.73 8.34 -19.01
CA THR A 50 -27.13 7.20 -18.15
C THR A 50 -26.75 5.84 -18.74
N LYS A 51 -26.51 5.77 -20.05
CA LYS A 51 -26.02 4.56 -20.74
C LYS A 51 -24.49 4.54 -20.92
N GLY A 52 -23.77 5.52 -20.36
CA GLY A 52 -22.31 5.57 -20.33
C GLY A 52 -21.66 6.03 -21.65
N PHE A 53 -22.43 6.55 -22.61
CA PHE A 53 -21.89 7.02 -23.89
C PHE A 53 -21.46 8.50 -23.86
N LEU A 54 -22.00 9.28 -22.92
CA LEU A 54 -21.70 10.71 -22.73
C LEU A 54 -21.51 11.02 -21.25
N LYS A 55 -20.88 12.15 -20.94
CA LYS A 55 -20.87 12.75 -19.60
C LYS A 55 -21.10 14.25 -19.74
N LYS A 56 -22.08 14.80 -19.02
CA LYS A 56 -22.47 16.21 -19.08
C LYS A 56 -21.97 16.93 -17.83
N ASP A 57 -21.15 17.96 -18.00
CA ASP A 57 -20.82 18.89 -16.92
C ASP A 57 -21.94 19.91 -16.77
N ASN A 58 -22.70 19.82 -15.67
CA ASN A 58 -23.86 20.67 -15.39
C ASN A 58 -23.48 22.14 -15.09
N LYS A 59 -22.19 22.48 -14.99
CA LYS A 59 -21.74 23.86 -14.73
C LYS A 59 -21.38 24.64 -16.01
N GLN A 60 -21.45 24.03 -17.20
CA GLN A 60 -21.08 24.69 -18.45
C GLN A 60 -22.11 24.45 -19.57
N HIS A 61 -22.42 25.48 -20.36
CA HIS A 61 -23.32 25.39 -21.52
C HIS A 61 -22.83 24.41 -22.62
N ARG A 62 -21.56 23.98 -22.56
CA ARG A 62 -20.87 23.11 -23.54
C ARG A 62 -19.97 22.06 -22.88
N GLY A 63 -20.53 21.31 -21.91
CA GLY A 63 -19.80 20.32 -21.10
C GLY A 63 -20.01 18.85 -21.46
N ILE A 64 -20.36 18.49 -22.71
CA ILE A 64 -20.58 17.07 -23.07
C ILE A 64 -19.24 16.43 -23.44
N SER A 65 -18.85 15.30 -22.83
CA SER A 65 -17.65 14.49 -23.15
C SER A 65 -18.07 13.10 -23.61
N VAL A 66 -17.48 12.57 -24.69
CA VAL A 66 -17.82 11.24 -25.24
C VAL A 66 -16.80 10.21 -24.76
N PHE A 67 -17.25 9.09 -24.17
CA PHE A 67 -16.37 7.97 -23.81
C PHE A 67 -16.40 6.91 -24.92
N GLU A 68 -15.24 6.44 -25.36
CA GLU A 68 -15.13 5.27 -26.24
C GLU A 68 -15.00 3.99 -25.40
N ASN A 69 -15.74 2.94 -25.79
CA ASN A 69 -15.40 1.57 -25.39
C ASN A 69 -14.19 1.13 -26.23
N GLU A 70 -12.98 1.52 -25.83
CA GLU A 70 -11.76 0.93 -26.40
C GLU A 70 -11.55 -0.47 -25.81
N SER A 71 -11.31 -1.46 -26.68
CA SER A 71 -10.91 -2.79 -26.23
C SER A 71 -9.50 -2.72 -25.65
N MET A 72 -9.27 -3.38 -24.51
CA MET A 72 -8.00 -3.31 -23.78
C MET A 72 -7.19 -4.59 -23.99
N VAL A 73 -5.87 -4.46 -23.96
CA VAL A 73 -4.91 -5.57 -24.08
C VAL A 73 -4.15 -5.69 -22.78
N LYS A 74 -3.98 -6.92 -22.31
CA LYS A 74 -3.19 -7.23 -21.12
C LYS A 74 -1.78 -7.62 -21.53
N ILE A 75 -0.79 -7.00 -20.90
CA ILE A 75 0.64 -7.20 -21.16
C ILE A 75 1.30 -7.70 -19.88
N PRO A 76 2.08 -8.78 -19.92
CA PRO A 76 2.73 -9.31 -18.72
C PRO A 76 3.82 -8.35 -18.21
N LEU A 77 3.83 -8.09 -16.91
CA LEU A 77 4.88 -7.36 -16.20
C LEU A 77 5.92 -8.36 -15.70
N LEU A 78 7.09 -8.39 -16.34
CA LEU A 78 8.08 -9.45 -16.13
C LEU A 78 9.09 -9.15 -15.03
N GLY A 79 9.10 -7.94 -14.48
CA GLY A 79 10.00 -7.59 -13.39
C GLY A 79 10.31 -6.11 -13.29
N ILE A 80 11.35 -5.83 -12.52
CA ILE A 80 11.93 -4.50 -12.32
C ILE A 80 13.22 -4.43 -13.14
N ILE A 81 13.42 -3.32 -13.84
CA ILE A 81 14.68 -3.02 -14.53
C ILE A 81 15.41 -1.89 -13.81
N ALA A 82 16.59 -2.22 -13.29
CA ALA A 82 17.39 -1.26 -12.57
C ALA A 82 18.28 -0.44 -13.53
N ALA A 83 18.59 0.75 -13.05
CA ALA A 83 19.69 1.56 -13.56
C ALA A 83 21.09 1.01 -13.20
N GLY A 84 21.22 -0.21 -12.64
CA GLY A 84 22.53 -0.75 -12.24
C GLY A 84 22.64 -2.13 -11.56
N GLU A 85 21.56 -2.89 -11.34
CA GLU A 85 21.58 -4.25 -10.77
C GLU A 85 20.64 -5.21 -11.58
N PRO A 86 20.85 -6.55 -11.56
CA PRO A 86 20.14 -7.52 -12.40
C PRO A 86 18.61 -7.46 -12.36
N ILE A 87 17.95 -7.93 -13.44
CA ILE A 87 16.50 -8.22 -13.44
C ILE A 87 16.24 -9.31 -12.39
N GLN A 88 15.48 -8.98 -11.35
CA GLN A 88 14.83 -9.99 -10.53
C GLN A 88 13.59 -10.50 -11.27
N ALA A 89 13.62 -11.77 -11.69
CA ALA A 89 12.45 -12.44 -12.22
C ALA A 89 11.40 -12.55 -11.11
N ILE A 90 10.26 -11.90 -11.30
CA ILE A 90 9.11 -12.00 -10.39
C ILE A 90 8.30 -13.23 -10.82
N GLU A 91 8.14 -14.22 -9.95
CA GLU A 91 7.38 -15.45 -10.24
C GLU A 91 5.86 -15.19 -10.39
N ASN A 92 5.38 -14.00 -10.03
CA ASN A 92 3.99 -13.58 -10.21
C ASN A 92 3.74 -12.96 -11.59
N ARG A 93 2.77 -13.52 -12.33
CA ARG A 93 2.25 -12.98 -13.60
C ARG A 93 1.37 -11.75 -13.35
N GLU A 94 1.95 -10.64 -12.92
CA GLU A 94 1.25 -9.35 -12.96
C GLU A 94 1.00 -8.94 -14.43
N GLU A 95 -0.15 -8.35 -14.73
CA GLU A 95 -0.51 -7.90 -16.07
C GLU A 95 -0.93 -6.42 -16.04
N ILE A 96 -0.53 -5.65 -17.06
CA ILE A 96 -0.92 -4.26 -17.26
C ILE A 96 -1.92 -4.18 -18.40
N ALA A 97 -3.06 -3.52 -18.17
CA ALA A 97 -4.10 -3.34 -19.18
C ALA A 97 -3.93 -1.99 -19.90
N LEU A 98 -3.73 -2.01 -21.22
CA LEU A 98 -3.58 -0.82 -22.05
C LEU A 98 -4.64 -0.77 -23.17
N PRO A 99 -5.13 0.43 -23.56
CA PRO A 99 -6.05 0.54 -24.69
C PRO A 99 -5.41 0.11 -26.01
N LYS A 100 -6.20 -0.53 -26.89
CA LYS A 100 -5.71 -1.03 -28.19
C LYS A 100 -5.12 0.05 -29.12
N SER A 101 -5.39 1.31 -28.86
CA SER A 101 -4.87 2.44 -29.63
C SER A 101 -3.42 2.81 -29.28
N ARG A 102 -2.93 2.47 -28.09
CA ARG A 102 -1.58 2.86 -27.64
C ARG A 102 -0.46 2.07 -28.30
N ILE A 103 -0.71 0.82 -28.69
CA ILE A 103 0.32 -0.06 -29.26
C ILE A 103 -0.19 -0.66 -30.58
N LYS A 104 0.55 -0.46 -31.68
CA LYS A 104 0.11 -0.94 -33.00
C LYS A 104 0.30 -2.44 -33.22
N ASN A 105 1.04 -3.13 -32.34
CA ASN A 105 1.31 -4.57 -32.44
C ASN A 105 1.59 -5.17 -31.05
N TYR A 106 0.70 -6.03 -30.56
CA TYR A 106 0.71 -6.59 -29.20
C TYR A 106 1.40 -7.95 -29.09
N ASP A 107 1.69 -8.58 -30.22
CA ASP A 107 2.39 -9.86 -30.21
C ASP A 107 3.86 -9.58 -29.87
N ASN A 108 4.37 -10.25 -28.83
CA ASN A 108 5.75 -10.14 -28.31
C ASN A 108 6.10 -8.79 -27.64
N VAL A 109 5.19 -8.26 -26.82
CA VAL A 109 5.48 -7.16 -25.89
C VAL A 109 5.36 -7.59 -24.44
N TYR A 110 6.18 -7.00 -23.59
CA TYR A 110 6.16 -7.18 -22.14
C TYR A 110 6.41 -5.85 -21.44
N ALA A 111 6.07 -5.78 -20.15
CA ALA A 111 6.27 -4.60 -19.33
C ALA A 111 7.40 -4.83 -18.32
N LEU A 112 8.10 -3.75 -17.98
CA LEU A 112 9.08 -3.71 -16.89
C LEU A 112 8.86 -2.44 -16.05
N ARG A 113 8.98 -2.56 -14.73
CA ARG A 113 8.96 -1.38 -13.85
C ARG A 113 10.35 -0.79 -13.76
N VAL A 114 10.47 0.52 -13.96
CA VAL A 114 11.75 1.23 -13.88
C VAL A 114 12.14 1.42 -12.42
N SER A 115 13.40 1.11 -12.11
CA SER A 115 14.04 1.49 -10.84
C SER A 115 15.32 2.28 -11.09
N GLY A 116 15.40 3.48 -10.52
CA GLY A 116 16.49 4.45 -10.64
C GLY A 116 16.17 5.66 -11.53
N ASP A 117 17.05 6.66 -11.50
CA ASP A 117 16.87 7.95 -12.18
C ASP A 117 17.71 8.10 -13.47
N SER A 118 18.34 7.03 -13.98
CA SER A 118 19.29 7.14 -15.11
C SER A 118 18.70 7.62 -16.44
N MET A 119 17.37 7.68 -16.56
CA MET A 119 16.66 8.04 -17.78
C MET A 119 15.71 9.25 -17.61
N VAL A 120 15.86 10.03 -16.53
CA VAL A 120 14.93 11.13 -16.18
C VAL A 120 14.85 12.25 -17.23
N GLU A 121 15.94 12.56 -17.94
CA GLU A 121 15.95 13.59 -18.99
C GLU A 121 15.15 13.16 -20.24
N GLU A 122 14.88 11.86 -20.37
CA GLU A 122 13.97 11.30 -21.38
C GLU A 122 12.55 11.12 -20.83
N ASN A 123 12.24 11.80 -19.72
CA ASN A 123 10.97 11.70 -19.03
C ASN A 123 10.65 10.23 -18.71
N ILE A 124 11.60 9.50 -18.12
CA ILE A 124 11.40 8.16 -17.55
C ILE A 124 11.81 8.24 -16.08
N GLN A 125 10.84 8.18 -15.18
CA GLN A 125 11.06 8.34 -13.74
C GLN A 125 11.10 6.98 -13.04
N ASP A 126 11.70 6.95 -11.85
CA ASP A 126 11.61 5.81 -10.95
C ASP A 126 10.14 5.46 -10.69
N GLY A 127 9.80 4.17 -10.78
CA GLY A 127 8.42 3.69 -10.62
C GLY A 127 7.55 3.73 -11.89
N ASP A 128 7.97 4.39 -12.97
CA ASP A 128 7.27 4.30 -14.26
C ASP A 128 7.31 2.87 -14.80
N VAL A 129 6.31 2.50 -15.62
CA VAL A 129 6.31 1.21 -16.32
C VAL A 129 6.59 1.43 -17.80
N VAL A 130 7.63 0.77 -18.31
CA VAL A 130 7.99 0.79 -19.73
C VAL A 130 7.45 -0.45 -20.43
N ILE A 131 6.92 -0.26 -21.63
CA ILE A 131 6.49 -1.35 -22.50
C ILE A 131 7.59 -1.64 -23.49
N ILE A 132 8.04 -2.88 -23.52
CA ILE A 132 9.16 -3.36 -24.31
C ILE A 132 8.64 -4.30 -25.36
N LYS A 133 9.05 -4.07 -26.61
CA LYS A 133 8.87 -5.02 -27.71
C LYS A 133 10.11 -5.89 -27.82
N GLU A 134 9.93 -7.21 -27.79
CA GLU A 134 11.02 -8.15 -27.99
C GLU A 134 11.65 -7.96 -29.39
N THR A 135 12.94 -7.64 -29.41
CA THR A 135 13.73 -7.52 -30.62
C THR A 135 15.21 -7.58 -30.27
N LYS A 136 16.01 -8.18 -31.15
CA LYS A 136 17.47 -8.29 -31.00
C LYS A 136 18.22 -7.26 -31.86
N THR A 137 17.50 -6.46 -32.65
CA THR A 137 18.08 -5.56 -33.65
C THR A 137 17.60 -4.13 -33.41
N PRO A 138 18.09 -3.43 -32.38
CA PRO A 138 17.78 -2.02 -32.17
C PRO A 138 18.49 -1.14 -33.21
N ILE A 139 17.93 0.04 -33.46
CA ILE A 139 18.55 1.11 -34.24
C ILE A 139 19.14 2.18 -33.33
N ASN A 140 20.08 2.98 -33.86
CA ASN A 140 20.72 4.04 -33.08
C ASN A 140 19.66 5.07 -32.61
N GLY A 141 19.66 5.36 -31.31
CA GLY A 141 18.68 6.21 -30.65
C GLY A 141 17.54 5.46 -29.96
N ASP A 142 17.40 4.14 -30.18
CA ASP A 142 16.41 3.33 -29.48
C ASP A 142 16.72 3.25 -27.98
N LYS A 143 15.68 3.27 -27.16
CA LYS A 143 15.79 2.94 -25.74
C LYS A 143 15.64 1.44 -25.59
N VAL A 144 16.68 0.78 -25.13
CA VAL A 144 16.79 -0.69 -25.14
C VAL A 144 16.91 -1.26 -23.74
N VAL A 145 16.32 -2.44 -23.56
CA VAL A 145 16.69 -3.34 -22.47
C VAL A 145 17.90 -4.14 -22.92
N ALA A 146 19.03 -3.87 -22.27
CA ALA A 146 20.32 -4.48 -22.56
C ALA A 146 20.79 -5.31 -21.38
N LEU A 147 21.05 -6.59 -21.61
CA LEU A 147 21.70 -7.51 -20.68
C LEU A 147 23.21 -7.52 -20.96
N ILE A 148 24.00 -7.13 -19.97
CA ILE A 148 25.45 -6.97 -20.08
C ILE A 148 26.12 -8.06 -19.25
N ASP A 149 27.08 -8.76 -19.86
CA ASP A 149 27.90 -9.81 -19.26
C ASP A 149 27.10 -10.99 -18.65
N GLY A 150 25.83 -11.15 -19.06
CA GLY A 150 24.96 -12.26 -18.68
C GLY A 150 24.05 -11.99 -17.49
N ASP A 151 24.40 -11.02 -16.63
CA ASP A 151 23.71 -10.84 -15.34
C ASP A 151 23.12 -9.42 -15.17
N ASN A 152 23.66 -8.38 -15.82
CA ASN A 152 23.27 -6.99 -15.55
C ASN A 152 22.35 -6.40 -16.63
N ALA A 153 21.05 -6.38 -16.38
CA ALA A 153 20.08 -5.80 -17.29
C ALA A 153 19.82 -4.30 -16.99
N THR A 154 19.81 -3.47 -18.03
CA THR A 154 19.65 -2.02 -17.90
C THR A 154 18.82 -1.41 -19.04
N LEU A 155 18.13 -0.31 -18.74
CA LEU A 155 17.44 0.53 -19.72
C LEU A 155 18.32 1.72 -20.09
N LYS A 156 18.74 1.82 -21.35
CA LYS A 156 19.63 2.88 -21.88
C LYS A 156 19.32 3.20 -23.33
N THR A 157 19.80 4.35 -23.81
CA THR A 157 19.74 4.69 -25.24
C THR A 157 20.90 4.03 -25.98
N PHE A 158 20.59 3.24 -27.01
CA PHE A 158 21.53 2.45 -27.79
C PHE A 158 22.18 3.28 -28.91
N TYR A 159 23.50 3.18 -29.04
CA TYR A 159 24.24 3.66 -30.21
C TYR A 159 25.32 2.66 -30.61
N ARG A 160 25.28 2.24 -31.88
CA ARG A 160 26.31 1.43 -32.53
C ARG A 160 27.24 2.33 -33.33
N GLU A 161 28.53 2.26 -33.01
CA GLU A 161 29.63 2.86 -33.77
C GLU A 161 30.43 1.76 -34.48
N LYS A 162 31.38 2.13 -35.36
CA LYS A 162 32.15 1.17 -36.19
C LYS A 162 32.83 0.06 -35.37
N ASN A 163 33.32 0.36 -34.16
CA ASN A 163 34.13 -0.56 -33.34
C ASN A 163 33.60 -0.82 -31.92
N ARG A 164 32.48 -0.22 -31.53
CA ARG A 164 31.94 -0.31 -30.15
C ARG A 164 30.46 -0.01 -30.10
N ILE A 165 29.82 -0.40 -29.00
CA ILE A 165 28.45 -0.03 -28.68
C ILE A 165 28.46 0.88 -27.44
N LEU A 166 27.62 1.91 -27.47
CA LEU A 166 27.42 2.84 -26.36
C LEU A 166 25.98 2.69 -25.86
N LEU A 167 25.84 2.50 -24.55
CA LEU A 167 24.57 2.54 -23.86
C LEU A 167 24.55 3.83 -23.02
N LYS A 168 23.86 4.85 -23.53
CA LYS A 168 23.85 6.18 -22.92
C LYS A 168 22.71 6.33 -21.91
N PRO A 169 22.98 6.78 -20.69
CA PRO A 169 21.93 7.26 -19.79
C PRO A 169 21.37 8.57 -20.32
N ALA A 170 20.15 8.90 -19.90
CA ALA A 170 19.56 10.22 -20.05
C ALA A 170 19.48 10.90 -18.68
N ASN A 171 20.65 11.03 -18.05
CA ASN A 171 20.86 11.73 -16.80
C ASN A 171 22.35 12.09 -16.71
N LYS A 172 22.66 13.38 -16.60
CA LYS A 172 24.04 13.90 -16.51
C LYS A 172 24.90 13.33 -15.38
N LYS A 173 24.30 12.71 -14.35
CA LYS A 173 25.04 12.08 -13.25
C LYS A 173 25.76 10.79 -13.64
N TYR A 174 25.42 10.20 -14.79
CA TYR A 174 25.88 8.88 -15.19
C TYR A 174 26.68 8.95 -16.49
N ASP A 175 27.79 8.22 -16.54
CA ASP A 175 28.59 8.07 -17.75
C ASP A 175 28.00 7.00 -18.70
N PRO A 176 28.19 7.15 -20.02
CA PRO A 176 27.85 6.10 -20.98
C PRO A 176 28.57 4.78 -20.69
N ILE A 177 27.84 3.67 -20.77
CA ILE A 177 28.45 2.34 -20.69
C ILE A 177 28.99 1.98 -22.08
N ILE A 178 30.28 1.73 -22.16
CA ILE A 178 30.96 1.33 -23.40
C ILE A 178 31.09 -0.20 -23.42
N ILE A 179 30.61 -0.80 -24.50
CA ILE A 179 30.73 -2.23 -24.79
C ILE A 179 31.73 -2.37 -25.93
N ASP A 180 32.90 -2.92 -25.59
CA ASP A 180 33.95 -3.28 -26.54
C ASP A 180 33.82 -4.75 -26.99
N LYS A 181 34.79 -5.27 -27.74
CA LYS A 181 34.77 -6.65 -28.26
C LYS A 181 34.88 -7.73 -27.17
N ASN A 182 35.30 -7.37 -25.95
CA ASN A 182 35.56 -8.32 -24.87
C ASN A 182 34.36 -8.48 -23.91
N ARG A 183 33.33 -7.64 -24.06
CA ARG A 183 32.12 -7.68 -23.24
C ARG A 183 30.96 -8.31 -23.99
N LYS A 184 30.14 -9.09 -23.29
CA LYS A 184 28.95 -9.72 -23.88
C LYS A 184 27.77 -8.79 -23.72
N LEU A 185 27.09 -8.46 -24.83
CA LEU A 185 25.87 -7.66 -24.83
C LEU A 185 24.75 -8.44 -25.52
N GLU A 186 23.62 -8.57 -24.83
CA GLU A 186 22.39 -9.11 -25.38
C GLU A 186 21.28 -8.06 -25.29
N ILE A 187 20.62 -7.79 -26.42
CA ILE A 187 19.47 -6.89 -26.46
C ILE A 187 18.20 -7.73 -26.30
N GLN A 188 17.44 -7.45 -25.24
CA GLN A 188 16.19 -8.16 -24.94
C GLN A 188 14.98 -7.48 -25.58
N GLY A 189 15.06 -6.18 -25.86
CA GLY A 189 13.99 -5.48 -26.58
C GLY A 189 14.18 -3.97 -26.63
N VAL A 190 13.25 -3.33 -27.33
CA VAL A 190 13.18 -1.87 -27.52
C VAL A 190 11.91 -1.35 -26.85
N MET A 191 12.03 -0.25 -26.12
CA MET A 191 10.91 0.45 -25.49
C MET A 191 10.01 1.09 -26.55
N VAL A 192 8.70 0.82 -26.47
CA VAL A 192 7.69 1.32 -27.41
C VAL A 192 6.69 2.29 -26.78
N ASP A 193 6.49 2.23 -25.46
CA ASP A 193 5.59 3.13 -24.74
C ASP A 193 5.99 3.24 -23.26
N ILE A 194 5.46 4.26 -22.58
CA ILE A 194 5.59 4.48 -21.14
C ILE A 194 4.22 4.70 -20.48
N VAL A 195 4.01 4.03 -19.36
CA VAL A 195 2.88 4.23 -18.47
C VAL A 195 3.40 4.95 -17.24
N LYS A 196 3.01 6.22 -17.13
CA LYS A 196 3.44 7.05 -16.01
C LYS A 196 2.80 6.62 -14.71
N GLN A 197 3.53 6.74 -13.61
CA GLN A 197 2.97 6.56 -12.26
C GLN A 197 1.73 7.46 -12.02
N SER A 198 1.73 8.69 -12.56
CA SER A 198 0.58 9.60 -12.48
C SER A 198 -0.63 9.17 -13.31
N PHE A 199 -0.44 8.28 -14.30
CA PHE A 199 -1.51 7.60 -15.04
C PHE A 199 -2.02 6.32 -14.34
N ASN A 200 -1.39 5.85 -13.25
CA ASN A 200 -2.00 4.82 -12.39
C ASN A 200 -3.21 5.34 -11.59
N ASN A 201 -3.43 6.66 -11.57
CA ASN A 201 -4.68 7.28 -11.11
C ASN A 201 -5.81 7.24 -12.17
N LEU A 202 -5.61 6.56 -13.32
CA LEU A 202 -6.66 6.21 -14.28
C LEU A 202 -7.11 4.73 -14.18
N THR A 203 -6.82 4.07 -13.06
CA THR A 203 -7.52 2.84 -12.65
C THR A 203 -9.02 3.08 -12.34
N ASP A 204 -9.49 4.32 -12.44
CA ASP A 204 -10.91 4.70 -12.35
C ASP A 204 -11.72 4.56 -13.66
N ILE A 205 -11.18 3.93 -14.71
CA ILE A 205 -12.03 3.45 -15.81
C ILE A 205 -12.74 2.19 -15.35
N LYS A 206 -13.92 2.40 -14.72
CA LYS A 206 -14.90 1.37 -14.40
C LYS A 206 -15.24 0.57 -15.65
N PHE A 207 -14.66 -0.62 -15.78
CA PHE A 207 -15.31 -1.67 -16.53
C PHE A 207 -16.62 -1.98 -15.83
N THR A 208 -17.72 -1.86 -16.56
CA THR A 208 -19.01 -2.40 -16.14
C THR A 208 -18.92 -3.92 -16.14
N GLU A 209 -18.21 -4.48 -15.16
CA GLU A 209 -18.61 -5.76 -14.61
C GLU A 209 -19.98 -5.54 -13.97
N LYS A 210 -20.90 -6.47 -14.24
CA LYS A 210 -22.23 -6.51 -13.65
C LYS A 210 -22.11 -6.14 -12.18
N THR A 211 -22.74 -5.03 -11.79
CA THR A 211 -22.73 -4.53 -10.42
C THR A 211 -23.03 -5.67 -9.47
N PRO A 212 -22.07 -6.12 -8.64
CA PRO A 212 -22.44 -6.80 -7.42
C PRO A 212 -23.06 -5.71 -6.54
N ASN A 213 -24.35 -5.89 -6.26
CA ASN A 213 -25.12 -5.11 -5.31
C ASN A 213 -24.30 -4.62 -4.10
N LYS A 214 -24.44 -3.32 -3.76
CA LYS A 214 -24.11 -2.67 -2.47
C LYS A 214 -22.72 -3.02 -1.90
N LYS A 215 -21.77 -2.07 -1.87
CA LYS A 215 -20.65 -2.15 -0.90
C LYS A 215 -21.29 -2.28 0.49
N THR A 216 -21.17 -3.47 1.05
CA THR A 216 -21.89 -3.97 2.21
C THR A 216 -21.48 -3.23 3.48
N ASN A 217 -22.33 -3.28 4.51
CA ASN A 217 -21.94 -2.90 5.87
C ASN A 217 -20.61 -3.56 6.24
N ILE A 218 -19.74 -2.80 6.92
CA ILE A 218 -18.52 -3.33 7.52
C ILE A 218 -18.89 -4.46 8.51
N PRO A 219 -18.24 -5.63 8.47
CA PRO A 219 -18.63 -6.81 9.25
C PRO A 219 -18.18 -6.68 10.71
N LEU A 220 -18.80 -5.75 11.45
CA LEU A 220 -18.45 -5.48 12.84
C LEU A 220 -18.63 -6.72 13.70
N ASN A 221 -17.67 -6.90 14.60
CA ASN A 221 -17.61 -7.96 15.61
C ASN A 221 -17.63 -9.36 15.00
N LYS A 222 -16.87 -9.54 13.91
CA LYS A 222 -16.74 -10.81 13.19
C LYS A 222 -15.29 -11.26 13.06
N VAL A 223 -15.13 -12.58 13.06
CA VAL A 223 -13.92 -13.28 12.58
C VAL A 223 -14.21 -13.80 11.18
N ILE A 224 -13.33 -13.51 10.23
CA ILE A 224 -13.50 -13.85 8.81
C ILE A 224 -12.37 -14.79 8.41
N CYS A 225 -12.73 -15.96 7.89
CA CYS A 225 -11.78 -16.90 7.34
C CYS A 225 -11.49 -16.56 5.87
N GLY A 226 -10.27 -16.18 5.55
CA GLY A 226 -9.85 -15.86 4.18
C GLY A 226 -8.53 -15.10 4.11
N ASP A 227 -8.04 -14.91 2.89
CA ASP A 227 -6.88 -14.05 2.62
C ASP A 227 -7.18 -12.59 3.03
N CYS A 228 -6.30 -12.00 3.83
CA CYS A 228 -6.52 -10.69 4.42
C CYS A 228 -6.64 -9.57 3.37
N VAL A 229 -5.83 -9.60 2.30
CA VAL A 229 -5.87 -8.62 1.21
C VAL A 229 -7.21 -8.73 0.48
N SER A 230 -7.61 -9.95 0.12
CA SER A 230 -8.86 -10.23 -0.58
C SER A 230 -10.09 -9.82 0.25
N VAL A 231 -10.09 -10.10 1.55
CA VAL A 231 -11.17 -9.70 2.46
C VAL A 231 -11.21 -8.18 2.63
N MET A 232 -10.07 -7.52 2.88
CA MET A 232 -10.02 -6.05 3.05
C MET A 232 -10.47 -5.30 1.79
N LYS A 233 -10.20 -5.80 0.57
CA LYS A 233 -10.72 -5.22 -0.69
C LYS A 233 -12.24 -5.08 -0.72
N THR A 234 -12.97 -5.92 0.01
CA THR A 234 -14.44 -5.84 0.11
C THR A 234 -14.91 -4.77 1.11
N MET A 235 -14.03 -4.30 1.99
CA MET A 235 -14.37 -3.31 3.02
C MET A 235 -14.38 -1.88 2.45
N PRO A 236 -15.23 -0.98 2.99
CA PRO A 236 -15.22 0.42 2.60
C PRO A 236 -13.92 1.13 3.00
N ASP A 237 -13.53 2.13 2.22
CA ASP A 237 -12.45 3.05 2.56
C ASP A 237 -12.77 3.80 3.86
N ASN A 238 -11.74 4.22 4.60
CA ASN A 238 -11.89 5.04 5.82
C ASN A 238 -12.94 4.51 6.82
N SER A 239 -12.95 3.19 7.03
CA SER A 239 -13.94 2.49 7.84
C SER A 239 -13.37 1.88 9.13
N VAL A 240 -12.04 1.81 9.26
CA VAL A 240 -11.30 1.29 10.43
C VAL A 240 -10.59 2.42 11.17
N ASP A 241 -10.67 2.44 12.50
CA ASP A 241 -10.01 3.46 13.33
C ASP A 241 -8.57 3.06 13.67
N MET A 242 -8.34 1.75 13.88
CA MET A 242 -7.07 1.25 14.36
C MET A 242 -6.80 -0.18 13.88
N VAL A 243 -5.54 -0.49 13.62
CA VAL A 243 -5.05 -1.85 13.41
C VAL A 243 -4.05 -2.21 14.51
N VAL A 244 -4.21 -3.37 15.13
CA VAL A 244 -3.17 -3.98 15.98
C VAL A 244 -2.96 -5.39 15.50
N THR A 245 -1.73 -5.72 15.13
CA THR A 245 -1.46 -7.00 14.47
C THR A 245 -0.03 -7.48 14.65
N SER A 246 0.20 -8.74 14.27
CA SER A 246 1.52 -9.37 14.21
C SER A 246 1.55 -10.26 12.96
N PRO A 247 2.06 -9.75 11.82
CA PRO A 247 2.08 -10.54 10.60
C PRO A 247 2.96 -11.78 10.74
N PRO A 248 2.73 -12.82 9.92
CA PRO A 248 3.75 -13.83 9.67
C PRO A 248 4.95 -13.18 8.96
N TYR A 249 6.17 -13.53 9.37
CA TYR A 249 7.40 -13.00 8.79
C TYR A 249 8.49 -14.07 8.70
N ASP A 250 9.39 -13.90 7.73
CA ASP A 250 10.62 -14.70 7.52
C ASP A 250 10.43 -16.22 7.43
N ASP A 251 9.20 -16.70 7.18
CA ASP A 251 8.82 -18.12 7.23
C ASP A 251 9.29 -18.83 8.51
N VAL A 252 9.39 -18.09 9.63
CA VAL A 252 9.86 -18.62 10.92
C VAL A 252 8.91 -19.69 11.46
N ARG A 253 7.66 -19.67 11.00
CA ARG A 253 6.62 -20.64 11.32
C ARG A 253 6.00 -21.16 10.03
N ASN A 254 5.71 -22.46 10.00
CA ASN A 254 5.00 -23.06 8.89
C ASN A 254 3.50 -22.79 9.03
N TYR A 255 2.95 -21.98 8.14
CA TYR A 255 1.53 -21.70 8.02
C TYR A 255 0.93 -22.47 6.84
N ASN A 256 1.14 -23.79 6.79
CA ASN A 256 0.55 -24.70 5.79
C ASN A 256 0.74 -24.27 4.32
N GLY A 257 1.86 -23.60 3.99
CA GLY A 257 2.17 -23.17 2.63
C GLY A 257 1.48 -21.88 2.16
N PHE A 258 0.86 -21.10 3.04
CA PHE A 258 0.33 -19.79 2.70
C PHE A 258 1.46 -18.76 2.53
N SER A 259 1.43 -17.99 1.44
CA SER A 259 2.30 -16.84 1.21
C SER A 259 1.59 -15.55 1.64
N PHE A 260 2.36 -14.60 2.18
CA PHE A 260 1.83 -13.35 2.70
C PHE A 260 2.54 -12.16 2.05
N ASN A 261 1.76 -11.24 1.48
CA ASN A 261 2.28 -10.03 0.89
C ASN A 261 2.07 -8.83 1.84
N LEU A 262 3.11 -8.45 2.58
CA LEU A 262 3.06 -7.33 3.52
C LEU A 262 2.89 -5.97 2.83
N HIS A 263 3.33 -5.83 1.58
CA HIS A 263 3.13 -4.61 0.80
C HIS A 263 1.65 -4.40 0.46
N ASP A 264 1.03 -5.40 -0.16
CA ASP A 264 -0.41 -5.34 -0.50
C ASP A 264 -1.30 -5.26 0.74
N THR A 265 -0.90 -5.94 1.82
CA THR A 265 -1.56 -5.81 3.13
C THR A 265 -1.51 -4.36 3.60
N GLY A 266 -0.34 -3.72 3.55
CA GLY A 266 -0.17 -2.31 3.91
C GLY A 266 -1.04 -1.38 3.07
N LYS A 267 -1.14 -1.62 1.75
CA LYS A 267 -1.96 -0.80 0.84
C LYS A 267 -3.44 -0.86 1.18
N GLU A 268 -3.96 -2.06 1.43
CA GLU A 268 -5.36 -2.22 1.82
C GLU A 268 -5.64 -1.66 3.22
N ILE A 269 -4.71 -1.85 4.18
CA ILE A 269 -4.82 -1.20 5.49
C ILE A 269 -4.86 0.33 5.33
N PHE A 270 -3.96 0.92 4.56
CA PHE A 270 -3.93 2.37 4.34
C PHE A 270 -5.25 2.88 3.74
N ARG A 271 -5.84 2.15 2.78
CA ARG A 271 -7.12 2.51 2.15
C ARG A 271 -8.28 2.49 3.16
N ILE A 272 -8.39 1.43 3.96
CA ILE A 272 -9.52 1.25 4.89
C ILE A 272 -9.36 2.03 6.20
N LEU A 273 -8.14 2.39 6.59
CA LEU A 273 -7.87 3.18 7.79
C LEU A 273 -8.39 4.61 7.60
N LYS A 274 -9.03 5.17 8.63
CA LYS A 274 -9.46 6.57 8.65
C LYS A 274 -8.25 7.52 8.72
N GLU A 275 -8.45 8.76 8.28
CA GLU A 275 -7.50 9.84 8.55
C GLU A 275 -7.25 10.00 10.05
N GLY A 276 -5.96 10.04 10.43
CA GLY A 276 -5.49 10.01 11.81
C GLY A 276 -5.58 8.64 12.49
N GLY A 277 -5.95 7.58 11.78
CA GLY A 277 -5.95 6.21 12.30
C GLY A 277 -4.53 5.65 12.44
N ILE A 278 -4.39 4.64 13.29
CA ILE A 278 -3.10 4.09 13.71
C ILE A 278 -2.98 2.61 13.35
N VAL A 279 -1.79 2.19 12.95
CA VAL A 279 -1.41 0.78 12.85
C VAL A 279 -0.28 0.50 13.84
N ALA A 280 -0.49 -0.39 14.79
CA ALA A 280 0.55 -0.95 15.64
C ALA A 280 0.85 -2.38 15.19
N MET A 281 2.09 -2.63 14.77
CA MET A 281 2.51 -3.93 14.27
C MET A 281 3.59 -4.51 15.18
N VAL A 282 3.43 -5.74 15.66
CA VAL A 282 4.51 -6.48 16.33
C VAL A 282 5.28 -7.29 15.28
N ILE A 283 6.59 -7.05 15.14
CA ILE A 283 7.42 -7.72 14.13
C ILE A 283 8.86 -7.89 14.61
N GLN A 284 9.57 -8.87 14.06
CA GLN A 284 10.99 -9.10 14.38
C GLN A 284 11.72 -9.70 13.17
N ASP A 285 13.05 -9.64 13.22
CA ASP A 285 13.94 -10.20 12.22
C ASP A 285 14.47 -11.58 12.63
N GLN A 286 14.40 -12.54 11.71
CA GLN A 286 15.12 -13.80 11.84
C GLN A 286 16.64 -13.57 11.74
N THR A 287 17.39 -14.42 12.43
CA THR A 287 18.83 -14.52 12.23
C THR A 287 19.13 -15.67 11.26
N LYS A 288 19.68 -15.37 10.07
CA LYS A 288 20.13 -16.36 9.07
C LYS A 288 21.63 -16.16 8.83
N ASN A 289 22.44 -17.21 8.96
CA ASN A 289 23.90 -17.14 8.74
C ASN A 289 24.58 -15.94 9.46
N PHE A 290 24.26 -15.74 10.74
CA PHE A 290 24.75 -14.59 11.54
C PHE A 290 24.31 -13.19 11.06
N GLY A 291 23.53 -13.07 9.99
CA GLY A 291 22.87 -11.84 9.56
C GLY A 291 21.44 -11.73 10.07
N LYS A 292 20.93 -10.51 10.24
CA LYS A 292 19.49 -10.27 10.41
C LYS A 292 18.81 -10.21 9.06
N SER A 293 17.60 -10.74 8.96
CA SER A 293 16.79 -10.66 7.74
C SER A 293 16.48 -9.22 7.36
N LEU A 294 16.38 -8.29 8.33
CA LEU A 294 15.94 -6.89 8.17
C LEU A 294 14.49 -6.73 7.67
N THR A 295 13.67 -7.75 7.84
CA THR A 295 12.27 -7.75 7.39
C THR A 295 11.48 -6.64 8.08
N SER A 296 11.67 -6.43 9.38
CA SER A 296 11.04 -5.33 10.12
C SER A 296 11.35 -3.97 9.51
N PHE A 297 12.63 -3.67 9.26
CA PHE A 297 13.08 -2.41 8.70
C PHE A 297 12.60 -2.20 7.25
N ARG A 298 12.68 -3.23 6.40
CA ARG A 298 12.21 -3.13 5.01
C ARG A 298 10.71 -2.90 4.94
N THR A 299 9.92 -3.56 5.79
CA THR A 299 8.48 -3.31 5.88
C THR A 299 8.18 -1.89 6.33
N ILE A 300 8.90 -1.37 7.34
CA ILE A 300 8.73 0.01 7.80
C ILE A 300 9.02 1.01 6.67
N VAL A 301 10.16 0.86 5.99
CA VAL A 301 10.55 1.74 4.88
C VAL A 301 9.53 1.68 3.74
N ASP A 302 9.14 0.47 3.33
CA ASP A 302 8.15 0.29 2.25
C ASP A 302 6.79 0.94 2.57
N TRP A 303 6.29 0.74 3.79
CA TRP A 303 5.01 1.33 4.20
C TRP A 303 5.05 2.86 4.28
N VAL A 304 6.20 3.43 4.62
CA VAL A 304 6.38 4.89 4.65
C VAL A 304 6.55 5.44 3.23
N ASP A 305 7.53 4.94 2.49
CA ASP A 305 7.97 5.56 1.24
C ASP A 305 7.04 5.22 0.06
N ASN A 306 6.50 4.00 0.01
CA ASN A 306 5.71 3.53 -1.14
C ASN A 306 4.20 3.53 -0.92
N ILE A 307 3.72 3.49 0.32
CA ILE A 307 2.29 3.42 0.66
C ILE A 307 1.76 4.76 1.19
N GLY A 308 2.60 5.54 1.87
CA GLY A 308 2.26 6.88 2.35
C GLY A 308 1.89 6.97 3.83
N PHE A 309 2.17 5.94 4.62
CA PHE A 309 2.16 6.08 6.08
C PHE A 309 3.25 7.03 6.56
N LYS A 310 3.08 7.62 7.75
CA LYS A 310 4.20 8.16 8.53
C LYS A 310 4.52 7.20 9.66
N LEU A 311 5.81 7.02 9.95
CA LEU A 311 6.23 6.33 11.16
C LEU A 311 6.09 7.30 12.34
N PHE A 312 5.15 7.02 13.23
CA PHE A 312 4.87 7.84 14.41
C PHE A 312 5.92 7.60 15.51
N GLU A 313 6.23 6.33 15.78
CA GLU A 313 7.24 5.92 16.76
C GLU A 313 7.56 4.42 16.55
N THR A 314 8.73 3.97 16.99
CA THR A 314 9.04 2.53 17.10
C THR A 314 9.24 2.15 18.56
N VAL A 315 8.21 1.53 19.14
CA VAL A 315 8.29 1.03 20.51
C VAL A 315 9.04 -0.31 20.54
N ILE A 316 9.85 -0.52 21.56
CA ILE A 316 10.57 -1.79 21.79
C ILE A 316 9.80 -2.62 22.79
N TYR A 317 9.23 -3.74 22.35
CA TYR A 317 8.67 -4.73 23.26
C TYR A 317 9.81 -5.55 23.88
N ARG A 318 10.15 -5.33 25.15
CA ARG A 318 11.10 -6.18 25.89
C ARG A 318 10.43 -7.45 26.40
N LYS A 319 10.97 -8.60 25.99
CA LYS A 319 10.56 -9.95 26.32
C LYS A 319 11.40 -10.50 27.47
N HIS A 320 10.73 -10.96 28.51
CA HIS A 320 11.34 -11.73 29.58
C HIS A 320 11.23 -13.23 29.25
N GLY A 321 12.38 -13.90 29.13
CA GLY A 321 12.49 -15.32 28.77
C GLY A 321 13.83 -15.91 29.19
N THR A 322 14.08 -17.18 28.85
CA THR A 322 15.40 -17.81 29.01
C THR A 322 16.30 -17.49 27.82
N GLU A 323 17.60 -17.73 27.97
CA GLU A 323 18.56 -17.60 26.87
C GLU A 323 18.21 -18.56 25.71
N GLY A 324 18.09 -18.04 24.49
CA GLY A 324 17.82 -18.86 23.30
C GLY A 324 19.05 -19.63 22.82
N ALA A 325 18.87 -20.67 22.00
CA ALA A 325 19.91 -21.65 21.61
C ALA A 325 21.25 -21.11 21.05
N TRP A 326 21.32 -19.82 20.68
CA TRP A 326 22.51 -19.18 20.09
C TRP A 326 23.20 -18.17 21.01
N TRP A 327 22.80 -18.08 22.28
CA TRP A 327 23.26 -17.03 23.22
C TRP A 327 24.77 -17.05 23.50
N THR A 328 25.44 -18.20 23.32
CA THR A 328 26.90 -18.31 23.45
C THR A 328 27.65 -17.80 22.22
N LYS A 329 26.97 -17.65 21.08
CA LYS A 329 27.56 -17.24 19.79
C LYS A 329 27.14 -15.83 19.38
N ARG A 330 26.08 -15.27 19.98
CA ARG A 330 25.53 -13.94 19.68
C ARG A 330 24.83 -13.36 20.91
N PHE A 331 24.62 -12.05 20.89
CA PHE A 331 23.71 -11.41 21.85
C PHE A 331 22.34 -12.06 21.80
N ARG A 332 21.81 -12.31 23.00
CA ARG A 332 20.44 -12.75 23.21
C ARG A 332 19.49 -11.69 22.61
N VAL A 333 18.53 -12.14 21.83
CA VAL A 333 17.43 -11.30 21.34
C VAL A 333 16.30 -11.40 22.36
N ASP A 334 16.11 -10.34 23.13
CA ASP A 334 15.12 -10.24 24.20
C ASP A 334 14.07 -9.17 23.91
N HIS A 335 13.89 -8.81 22.64
CA HIS A 335 12.89 -7.83 22.23
C HIS A 335 12.18 -8.21 20.93
N GLU A 336 11.11 -7.49 20.65
CA GLU A 336 10.46 -7.38 19.34
C GLU A 336 10.20 -5.90 19.05
N TYR A 337 10.10 -5.53 17.77
CA TYR A 337 9.77 -4.17 17.38
C TYR A 337 8.25 -4.01 17.33
N MET A 338 7.80 -2.82 17.74
CA MET A 338 6.42 -2.38 17.61
C MET A 338 6.36 -1.03 16.89
N PRO A 339 6.62 -0.99 15.57
CA PRO A 339 6.39 0.22 14.78
C PRO A 339 4.92 0.64 14.85
N ILE A 340 4.73 1.94 15.07
CA ILE A 340 3.44 2.61 15.09
C ILE A 340 3.38 3.50 13.85
N PHE A 341 2.49 3.17 12.93
CA PHE A 341 2.25 3.95 11.73
C PHE A 341 1.00 4.80 11.88
N ILE A 342 0.99 5.95 11.20
CA ILE A 342 -0.17 6.83 11.12
C ILE A 342 -0.52 7.17 9.68
N LYS A 343 -1.82 7.17 9.38
CA LYS A 343 -2.36 7.80 8.16
C LYS A 343 -2.68 9.26 8.44
N GLY A 344 -2.06 10.17 7.69
CA GLY A 344 -2.22 11.62 7.87
C GLY A 344 -1.23 12.23 8.85
N GLU A 345 -1.57 13.41 9.38
CA GLU A 345 -0.62 14.27 10.10
C GLU A 345 -0.52 14.01 11.61
N ARG A 346 -1.62 13.63 12.25
CA ARG A 346 -1.70 13.47 13.72
C ARG A 346 -2.79 12.46 14.11
N PRO A 347 -2.64 11.75 15.24
CA PRO A 347 -3.64 10.77 15.64
C PRO A 347 -5.00 11.45 15.82
N ALA A 348 -6.05 10.83 15.26
CA ALA A 348 -7.42 11.30 15.43
C ALA A 348 -7.90 11.14 16.89
N TYR A 349 -7.33 10.16 17.59
CA TYR A 349 -7.55 9.91 19.01
C TYR A 349 -6.22 9.54 19.67
N PHE A 350 -5.95 10.13 20.85
CA PHE A 350 -4.75 9.87 21.63
C PHE A 350 -5.01 10.03 23.13
N ASN A 351 -5.00 8.93 23.88
CA ASN A 351 -5.24 8.89 25.31
C ASN A 351 -4.16 8.06 26.04
N LYS A 352 -3.20 8.74 26.66
CA LYS A 352 -2.07 8.09 27.33
C LYS A 352 -2.29 7.78 28.81
N GLU A 353 -3.52 7.88 29.34
CA GLU A 353 -3.77 7.76 30.78
C GLU A 353 -3.37 6.38 31.32
N ASN A 354 -3.71 5.31 30.62
CA ASN A 354 -3.33 3.93 30.98
C ASN A 354 -1.81 3.68 30.89
N LEU A 355 -1.07 4.52 30.16
CA LEU A 355 0.38 4.43 30.00
C LEU A 355 1.16 5.28 31.01
N LYS A 356 0.49 5.94 31.95
CA LYS A 356 1.16 6.74 32.98
C LYS A 356 1.79 5.84 34.05
N ILE A 357 3.02 6.18 34.42
CA ILE A 357 3.79 5.56 35.50
C ILE A 357 4.16 6.61 36.55
N PRO A 358 4.45 6.21 37.80
CA PRO A 358 4.96 7.12 38.81
C PRO A 358 6.24 7.82 38.36
N SER A 359 6.33 9.12 38.62
CA SER A 359 7.56 9.89 38.42
C SER A 359 8.53 9.60 39.57
N LYS A 360 9.79 9.27 39.25
CA LYS A 360 10.86 9.03 40.25
C LYS A 360 10.99 10.13 41.31
N HIS A 361 10.71 11.37 40.92
CA HIS A 361 10.77 12.55 41.77
C HIS A 361 9.42 13.28 41.85
N GLY A 362 8.31 12.57 41.65
CA GLY A 362 6.96 13.14 41.70
C GLY A 362 6.70 13.89 43.00
N GLY A 363 6.11 15.08 42.90
CA GLY A 363 5.81 15.96 44.03
C GLY A 363 7.01 16.78 44.54
N LYS A 364 8.24 16.51 44.07
CA LYS A 364 9.42 17.31 44.42
C LYS A 364 9.56 18.50 43.49
N VAL A 365 10.10 19.60 44.01
CA VAL A 365 10.54 20.75 43.23
C VAL A 365 11.99 20.53 42.82
N MET A 366 12.26 20.55 41.52
CA MET A 366 13.60 20.31 40.98
C MET A 366 14.00 21.40 39.99
N THR A 367 15.29 21.70 39.98
CA THR A 367 15.93 22.62 39.05
C THR A 367 16.57 21.81 37.92
N GLY A 368 16.04 21.92 36.71
CA GLY A 368 16.56 21.20 35.54
C GLY A 368 17.81 21.88 34.95
N SER A 369 18.61 21.15 34.19
CA SER A 369 19.57 21.77 33.28
C SER A 369 18.82 22.46 32.14
N GLY A 370 19.27 23.64 31.72
CA GLY A 370 18.73 24.30 30.54
C GLY A 370 18.76 23.39 29.31
N ASN A 371 17.68 23.38 28.53
CA ASN A 371 17.65 22.65 27.26
C ASN A 371 18.57 23.37 26.25
N ARG A 372 19.39 22.59 25.54
CA ARG A 372 20.18 23.09 24.43
C ARG A 372 19.30 23.16 23.18
N ARG A 373 19.27 24.32 22.55
CA ARG A 373 18.55 24.57 21.29
C ARG A 373 19.35 24.03 20.11
N THR A 374 18.69 23.92 18.95
CA THR A 374 19.31 23.53 17.68
C THR A 374 20.42 24.49 17.24
N ASP A 375 20.34 25.76 17.65
CA ASP A 375 21.38 26.78 17.45
C ASP A 375 22.57 26.67 18.43
N GLY A 376 22.56 25.67 19.32
CA GLY A 376 23.62 25.44 20.31
C GLY A 376 23.52 26.28 21.58
N THR A 377 22.58 27.21 21.68
CA THR A 377 22.37 28.03 22.89
C THR A 377 21.64 27.22 23.98
N THR A 378 21.96 27.51 25.23
CA THR A 378 21.31 26.86 26.38
C THR A 378 20.25 27.78 26.95
N THR A 379 19.02 27.28 27.03
CA THR A 379 17.92 27.99 27.71
C THR A 379 18.22 28.15 29.20
N LYS A 380 17.62 29.16 29.83
CA LYS A 380 17.78 29.34 31.27
C LYS A 380 17.29 28.10 32.02
N THR A 381 18.05 27.73 33.04
CA THR A 381 17.65 26.74 34.04
C THR A 381 16.35 27.18 34.71
N ILE A 382 15.38 26.27 34.79
CA ILE A 382 14.07 26.54 35.40
C ILE A 382 13.84 25.54 36.53
N THR A 383 13.39 26.07 37.67
CA THR A 383 12.91 25.28 38.81
C THR A 383 11.41 25.03 38.66
N ARG A 384 10.98 23.77 38.67
CA ARG A 384 9.56 23.39 38.54
C ARG A 384 9.20 22.21 39.46
N PRO A 385 7.96 22.14 39.94
CA PRO A 385 7.43 20.93 40.56
C PRO A 385 7.32 19.81 39.50
N ILE A 386 7.70 18.60 39.89
CA ILE A 386 7.60 17.41 39.04
C ILE A 386 6.24 16.76 39.27
N ASN A 387 5.49 16.53 38.19
CA ASN A 387 4.22 15.82 38.24
C ASN A 387 4.35 14.45 38.91
N LEU A 388 3.34 14.04 39.69
CA LEU A 388 3.31 12.74 40.39
C LEU A 388 3.47 11.56 39.43
N THR A 389 2.89 11.67 38.24
CA THR A 389 2.98 10.66 37.18
C THR A 389 3.48 11.25 35.87
N LYS A 390 4.01 10.40 35.00
CA LYS A 390 4.48 10.71 33.65
C LYS A 390 4.13 9.57 32.70
N CYS A 391 4.10 9.82 31.40
CA CYS A 391 3.99 8.73 30.43
C CYS A 391 5.22 7.82 30.52
N ARG A 392 5.02 6.50 30.38
CA ARG A 392 6.12 5.55 30.17
C ARG A 392 6.93 5.90 28.92
N GLY A 393 8.18 5.45 28.88
CA GLY A 393 9.04 5.58 27.69
C GLY A 393 8.67 4.59 26.58
N THR A 394 9.49 4.54 25.53
CA THR A 394 9.28 3.70 24.33
C THR A 394 9.83 2.28 24.47
N ILE A 395 10.34 1.90 25.64
CA ILE A 395 10.70 0.51 25.95
C ILE A 395 9.59 -0.06 26.83
N TRP A 396 8.88 -1.05 26.30
CA TRP A 396 7.69 -1.62 26.91
C TRP A 396 7.94 -3.04 27.38
N ASP A 397 7.84 -3.26 28.69
CA ASP A 397 7.96 -4.57 29.30
C ASP A 397 6.61 -5.30 29.32
N TYR A 398 6.57 -6.51 28.76
CA TYR A 398 5.44 -7.42 28.93
C TYR A 398 5.92 -8.85 29.20
N LEU A 399 5.27 -9.50 30.16
CA LEU A 399 5.52 -10.90 30.47
C LEU A 399 4.79 -11.78 29.46
N ASN A 400 5.56 -12.49 28.64
CA ASN A 400 5.03 -13.52 27.73
C ASN A 400 5.05 -14.91 28.40
N ALA A 401 6.08 -15.18 29.21
CA ALA A 401 6.18 -16.40 29.99
C ALA A 401 5.20 -16.37 31.17
N GLY A 402 4.36 -17.40 31.30
CA GLY A 402 3.40 -17.55 32.39
C GLY A 402 1.94 -17.34 32.02
N ASP A 403 1.63 -16.94 30.78
CA ASP A 403 0.23 -16.88 30.30
C ASP A 403 -0.37 -18.29 30.31
N LYS A 404 -1.23 -18.59 31.29
CA LYS A 404 -1.81 -19.92 31.51
C LYS A 404 -3.03 -20.21 30.64
N ASN A 405 -3.39 -19.33 29.69
CA ASN A 405 -4.56 -19.54 28.85
C ASN A 405 -4.34 -20.74 27.89
N PRO A 406 -5.04 -21.87 28.09
CA PRO A 406 -4.79 -23.09 27.31
C PRO A 406 -5.22 -22.95 25.85
N LEU A 407 -6.19 -22.08 25.55
CA LEU A 407 -6.63 -21.85 24.17
C LEU A 407 -5.61 -21.02 23.40
N LYS A 408 -5.13 -19.93 23.99
CA LYS A 408 -4.13 -19.07 23.34
C LYS A 408 -2.87 -19.85 22.95
N ARG A 409 -2.43 -20.79 23.79
CA ARG A 409 -1.26 -21.65 23.55
C ARG A 409 -1.42 -22.66 22.40
N LYS A 410 -2.62 -22.84 21.85
CA LYS A 410 -2.83 -23.63 20.63
C LYS A 410 -2.24 -22.96 19.39
N HIS A 411 -2.03 -21.64 19.42
CA HIS A 411 -1.35 -20.91 18.35
C HIS A 411 0.18 -20.84 18.60
N PRO A 412 1.03 -21.09 17.58
CA PRO A 412 2.48 -21.25 17.77
C PRO A 412 3.27 -19.95 17.98
N ALA A 413 2.65 -18.80 17.72
CA ALA A 413 3.25 -17.48 17.84
C ALA A 413 2.20 -16.48 18.37
N VAL A 414 2.22 -16.24 19.68
CA VAL A 414 1.28 -15.32 20.33
C VAL A 414 2.04 -14.18 21.00
N PHE A 415 1.47 -12.99 20.95
CA PHE A 415 1.94 -11.84 21.74
C PHE A 415 1.10 -11.68 23.02
N PRO A 416 1.58 -10.94 24.05
CA PRO A 416 0.85 -10.69 25.29
C PRO A 416 -0.48 -9.97 25.06
N ASP A 417 -1.54 -10.36 25.78
CA ASP A 417 -2.86 -9.73 25.64
C ASP A 417 -2.87 -8.25 26.08
N GLN A 418 -1.90 -7.82 26.89
CA GLN A 418 -1.77 -6.43 27.33
C GLN A 418 -1.32 -5.48 26.20
N ILE A 419 -0.57 -5.97 25.21
CA ILE A 419 -0.12 -5.14 24.07
C ILE A 419 -1.32 -4.50 23.34
N PRO A 420 -2.30 -5.27 22.84
CA PRO A 420 -3.45 -4.67 22.18
C PRO A 420 -4.31 -3.85 23.14
N VAL A 421 -4.40 -4.18 24.44
CA VAL A 421 -5.11 -3.34 25.42
C VAL A 421 -4.50 -1.94 25.47
N ASP A 422 -3.19 -1.87 25.70
CA ASP A 422 -2.46 -0.61 25.83
C ASP A 422 -2.59 0.26 24.59
N PHE A 423 -2.47 -0.35 23.40
CA PHE A 423 -2.61 0.33 22.13
C PHE A 423 -4.05 0.78 21.84
N ILE A 424 -5.06 -0.07 22.07
CA ILE A 424 -6.47 0.23 21.80
C ILE A 424 -6.97 1.36 22.71
N GLU A 425 -6.64 1.34 24.00
CA GLU A 425 -6.99 2.43 24.91
C GLU A 425 -6.34 3.75 24.51
N CYS A 426 -5.13 3.68 23.95
CA CYS A 426 -4.35 4.85 23.57
C CYS A 426 -4.83 5.48 22.26
N PHE A 427 -5.11 4.67 21.23
CA PHE A 427 -5.30 5.19 19.87
C PHE A 427 -6.68 4.90 19.27
N CYS A 428 -7.51 4.05 19.87
CA CYS A 428 -8.86 3.77 19.38
C CYS A 428 -9.94 4.48 20.22
N PRO A 429 -10.78 5.33 19.60
CA PRO A 429 -11.86 5.99 20.32
C PRO A 429 -12.87 4.97 20.86
N PRO A 430 -13.65 5.32 21.90
CA PRO A 430 -14.76 4.48 22.37
C PRO A 430 -15.71 4.11 21.21
N LYS A 431 -16.10 2.83 21.12
CA LYS A 431 -16.89 2.26 20.02
C LYS A 431 -16.22 2.32 18.63
N GLY A 432 -14.96 2.73 18.54
CA GLY A 432 -14.16 2.66 17.32
C GLY A 432 -13.96 1.23 16.83
N VAL A 433 -13.52 1.08 15.59
CA VAL A 433 -13.32 -0.21 14.92
C VAL A 433 -11.84 -0.58 14.93
N VAL A 434 -11.52 -1.70 15.58
CA VAL A 434 -10.19 -2.31 15.61
C VAL A 434 -10.13 -3.47 14.62
N LEU A 435 -9.11 -3.49 13.76
CA LEU A 435 -8.86 -4.59 12.84
C LEU A 435 -7.60 -5.36 13.25
N ASP A 436 -7.65 -6.67 13.10
CA ASP A 436 -6.46 -7.53 13.06
C ASP A 436 -6.50 -8.39 11.77
N PRO A 437 -5.68 -8.10 10.75
CA PRO A 437 -5.64 -8.87 9.50
C PRO A 437 -4.96 -10.23 9.64
N PHE A 438 -4.31 -10.51 10.78
CA PHE A 438 -3.61 -11.76 11.07
C PHE A 438 -4.00 -12.24 12.47
N VAL A 439 -5.31 -12.47 12.68
CA VAL A 439 -5.89 -12.56 14.01
C VAL A 439 -5.34 -13.71 14.86
N GLY A 440 -4.94 -14.83 14.24
CA GLY A 440 -4.27 -15.95 14.89
C GLY A 440 -5.02 -16.45 16.13
N SER A 441 -4.45 -16.20 17.31
CA SER A 441 -5.06 -16.59 18.58
C SER A 441 -6.15 -15.64 19.08
N GLY A 442 -6.40 -14.48 18.46
CA GLY A 442 -7.52 -13.60 18.82
C GLY A 442 -7.25 -12.55 19.90
N SER A 443 -6.01 -12.36 20.33
CA SER A 443 -5.66 -11.43 21.42
C SER A 443 -6.13 -9.99 21.17
N THR A 444 -6.00 -9.48 19.94
CA THR A 444 -6.49 -8.14 19.57
C THR A 444 -7.99 -8.00 19.73
N LEU A 445 -8.77 -8.98 19.26
CA LEU A 445 -10.23 -8.95 19.29
C LEU A 445 -10.75 -9.11 20.72
N VAL A 446 -10.11 -9.97 21.52
CA VAL A 446 -10.40 -10.10 22.95
C VAL A 446 -10.21 -8.78 23.68
N ALA A 447 -9.09 -8.08 23.42
CA ALA A 447 -8.84 -6.76 23.99
C ALA A 447 -9.87 -5.73 23.54
N ALA A 448 -10.17 -5.67 22.24
CA ALA A 448 -11.18 -4.77 21.69
C ALA A 448 -12.56 -5.00 22.34
N LYS A 449 -12.99 -6.26 22.46
CA LYS A 449 -14.24 -6.65 23.13
C LYS A 449 -14.26 -6.21 24.60
N LYS A 450 -13.21 -6.51 25.36
CA LYS A 450 -13.08 -6.10 26.78
C LYS A 450 -13.16 -4.59 26.96
N LEU A 451 -12.57 -3.84 26.05
CA LEU A 451 -12.55 -2.38 26.07
C LEU A 451 -13.79 -1.76 25.39
N SER A 452 -14.81 -2.53 25.05
CA SER A 452 -16.04 -2.04 24.39
C SER A 452 -15.78 -1.30 23.06
N ARG A 453 -14.80 -1.78 22.28
CA ARG A 453 -14.58 -1.38 20.88
C ARG A 453 -15.20 -2.42 19.95
N ASN A 454 -15.56 -1.97 18.75
CA ASN A 454 -15.92 -2.90 17.69
C ASN A 454 -14.65 -3.53 17.12
N TYR A 455 -14.75 -4.76 16.61
CA TYR A 455 -13.58 -5.46 16.09
C TYR A 455 -13.85 -6.22 14.79
N ILE A 456 -12.79 -6.47 14.04
CA ILE A 456 -12.79 -7.34 12.86
C ILE A 456 -11.49 -8.13 12.91
N GLY A 457 -11.58 -9.46 12.80
CA GLY A 457 -10.40 -10.32 12.68
C GLY A 457 -10.43 -11.08 11.38
N ILE A 458 -9.27 -11.23 10.74
CA ILE A 458 -9.12 -12.02 9.53
C ILE A 458 -7.99 -13.03 9.76
N ASP A 459 -8.21 -14.28 9.40
CA ASP A 459 -7.14 -15.27 9.28
C ASP A 459 -7.38 -16.14 8.06
N ILE A 460 -6.31 -16.54 7.38
CA ILE A 460 -6.42 -17.51 6.29
C ILE A 460 -6.67 -18.93 6.82
N SER A 461 -6.23 -19.21 8.05
CA SER A 461 -6.43 -20.49 8.72
C SER A 461 -7.80 -20.58 9.37
N LYS A 462 -8.60 -21.55 8.91
CA LYS A 462 -9.89 -21.88 9.50
C LYS A 462 -9.76 -22.29 10.98
N GLU A 463 -8.71 -23.04 11.31
CA GLU A 463 -8.43 -23.46 12.68
C GLU A 463 -8.23 -22.25 13.62
N TYR A 464 -7.50 -21.23 13.16
CA TYR A 464 -7.22 -20.03 13.96
C TYR A 464 -8.43 -19.10 14.06
N CYS A 465 -9.26 -19.04 13.01
CA CYS A 465 -10.56 -18.40 13.09
C CYS A 465 -11.45 -19.05 14.17
N ASP A 466 -11.55 -20.37 14.16
CA ASP A 466 -12.38 -21.12 15.12
C ASP A 466 -11.83 -20.99 16.55
N LEU A 467 -10.51 -21.00 16.71
CA LEU A 467 -9.83 -20.76 17.98
C LEU A 467 -10.14 -19.35 18.55
N THR A 468 -10.07 -18.33 17.69
CA THR A 468 -10.38 -16.95 18.05
C THR A 468 -11.84 -16.82 18.49
N GLU A 469 -12.79 -17.40 17.75
CA GLU A 469 -14.20 -17.46 18.11
C GLU A 469 -14.43 -18.17 19.47
N GLU A 470 -13.70 -19.26 19.74
CA GLU A 470 -13.78 -19.95 21.03
C GLU A 470 -13.32 -19.05 22.19
N ARG A 471 -12.21 -18.32 22.03
CA ARG A 471 -11.74 -17.37 23.04
C ARG A 471 -12.72 -16.23 23.24
N LEU A 472 -13.27 -15.66 22.17
CA LEU A 472 -14.26 -14.58 22.25
C LEU A 472 -15.53 -15.01 22.99
N LYS A 473 -15.93 -16.28 22.92
CA LYS A 473 -17.07 -16.81 23.69
C LYS A 473 -16.77 -16.97 25.18
N LYS A 474 -15.56 -17.41 25.52
CA LYS A 474 -15.15 -17.68 26.92
C LYS A 474 -14.74 -16.42 27.68
N ASP A 475 -14.21 -15.41 26.99
CA ASP A 475 -13.99 -14.10 27.59
C ASP A 475 -15.34 -13.41 27.83
N THR A 476 -15.87 -13.63 29.03
CA THR A 476 -16.97 -12.85 29.59
C THR A 476 -16.45 -11.43 29.85
N PRO A 477 -17.20 -10.36 29.55
CA PRO A 477 -16.79 -9.01 29.96
C PRO A 477 -16.68 -8.98 31.49
N THR A 478 -15.46 -9.08 32.01
CA THR A 478 -15.19 -8.77 33.41
C THR A 478 -15.46 -7.28 33.56
N THR A 479 -16.40 -6.94 34.44
CA THR A 479 -16.55 -5.58 34.94
C THR A 479 -15.19 -5.14 35.49
N LEU A 480 -14.51 -4.22 34.79
CA LEU A 480 -13.29 -3.56 35.26
C LEU A 480 -13.66 -2.55 36.36
N PHE A 481 -14.22 -3.04 37.47
CA PHE A 481 -14.41 -2.33 38.74
C PHE A 481 -14.55 -3.37 39.86
N GLU A 482 -13.43 -3.96 40.27
CA GLU A 482 -13.19 -4.40 41.66
C GLU A 482 -11.75 -4.07 42.03
#